data_AF-L2GSA8-F1
#
_entry.id   AF-L2GSA8-F1
#
_cell.length_a   1.000
_cell.length_b   1.000
_cell.length_c   1.000
_cell.angle_alpha   90.00
_cell.angle_beta   90.00
_cell.angle_gamma   90.00
#
_symmetry.space_group_name_H-M   'P 1'
#
loop_
_entity.id
_entity.type
_entity.pdbx_description
1 polymer ?
#
loop_
_entity_poly.entity_id
_entity_poly.type
_entity_poly.pdbx_seq_one_letter_code
_entity_poly.pdbx_strand_id
1 'polypeptide(L)'
;MTKVFTNSPSPSQTTLSLISALTKILPPSSTTIQIAQDHVTPRHLTITHSTSTIVFRIVDHSILGDAGAVADEVVTRCDDMLFWMRRIFPGSARMRCCVSLTRKDDFYFLVFYRYVFRNGKRVDVERVGPKLILRLLRDERHEDE
;
A
#
# COMPACT_ATOMS: atom_id res chain seq x y z
N MET A 1 -10.39 -9.13 -6.83
CA MET A 1 -9.74 -7.91 -7.34
C MET A 1 -9.70 -6.92 -6.20
N THR A 2 -8.52 -6.41 -5.84
CA THR A 2 -8.39 -5.42 -4.77
C THR A 2 -9.13 -4.16 -5.19
N LYS A 3 -10.04 -3.68 -4.34
CA LYS A 3 -10.83 -2.47 -4.62
C LYS A 3 -10.19 -1.28 -3.92
N VAL A 4 -9.89 -0.22 -4.66
CA VAL A 4 -9.42 1.05 -4.10
C VAL A 4 -10.42 2.13 -4.48
N PHE A 5 -10.94 2.88 -3.50
CA PHE A 5 -11.96 3.90 -3.76
C PHE A 5 -11.91 5.05 -2.75
N THR A 6 -12.76 6.06 -2.97
CA THR A 6 -13.04 7.14 -2.03
C THR A 6 -14.54 7.37 -1.93
N ASN A 7 -15.02 7.73 -0.74
CA ASN A 7 -16.40 8.16 -0.52
C ASN A 7 -16.57 9.68 -0.62
N SER A 8 -15.50 10.41 -0.98
CA SER A 8 -15.61 11.85 -1.18
C SER A 8 -16.53 12.13 -2.36
N PRO A 9 -17.58 12.96 -2.21
CA PRO A 9 -18.48 13.30 -3.30
C PRO A 9 -17.78 14.12 -4.41
N SER A 10 -16.68 14.80 -4.07
CA SER A 10 -15.85 15.59 -4.99
C SER A 10 -14.36 15.32 -4.72
N PRO A 11 -13.85 14.15 -5.15
CA PRO A 11 -12.46 13.79 -4.88
C PRO A 11 -11.49 14.70 -5.62
N SER A 12 -10.43 15.14 -4.95
CA SER A 12 -9.39 15.95 -5.56
C SER A 12 -8.59 15.13 -6.59
N GLN A 13 -7.96 15.82 -7.54
CA GLN A 13 -7.08 15.16 -8.51
C GLN A 13 -5.98 14.36 -7.83
N THR A 14 -5.42 14.87 -6.73
CA THR A 14 -4.41 14.18 -5.92
C THR A 14 -4.94 12.87 -5.33
N THR A 15 -6.16 12.87 -4.80
CA THR A 15 -6.83 11.65 -4.29
C THR A 15 -7.06 10.64 -5.41
N LEU A 16 -7.54 11.08 -6.57
CA LEU A 16 -7.76 10.21 -7.72
C LEU A 16 -6.46 9.62 -8.26
N SER A 17 -5.39 10.41 -8.34
CA SER A 17 -4.06 9.93 -8.73
C SER A 17 -3.51 8.90 -7.76
N LEU A 18 -3.70 9.09 -6.45
CA LEU A 18 -3.28 8.11 -5.45
C LEU A 18 -4.07 6.79 -5.58
N ILE A 19 -5.40 6.88 -5.74
CA ILE A 19 -6.26 5.71 -5.97
C ILE A 19 -5.83 4.96 -7.23
N SER A 20 -5.58 5.68 -8.33
CA SER A 20 -5.13 5.10 -9.59
C SER A 20 -3.79 4.37 -9.42
N ALA A 21 -2.81 5.02 -8.76
CA ALA A 21 -1.50 4.44 -8.52
C ALA A 21 -1.57 3.18 -7.65
N LEU A 22 -2.38 3.20 -6.58
CA LEU A 22 -2.62 2.03 -5.72
C LEU A 22 -3.32 0.91 -6.48
N THR A 23 -4.34 1.22 -7.28
CA THR A 23 -5.09 0.21 -8.06
C THR A 23 -4.19 -0.52 -9.05
N LYS A 24 -3.22 0.16 -9.66
CA LYS A 24 -2.28 -0.42 -10.60
C LYS A 24 -1.24 -1.33 -9.94
N ILE A 25 -0.77 -0.95 -8.75
CA ILE A 25 0.35 -1.65 -8.09
C ILE A 25 -0.09 -2.76 -7.14
N LEU A 26 -1.32 -2.70 -6.63
CA LEU A 26 -1.81 -3.70 -5.69
C LEU A 26 -2.16 -5.00 -6.42
N PRO A 27 -1.73 -6.16 -5.91
CA PRO A 27 -2.10 -7.44 -6.50
C PRO A 27 -3.59 -7.70 -6.28
N PRO A 28 -4.22 -8.58 -7.08
CA PRO A 28 -5.59 -9.00 -6.85
C PRO A 28 -5.73 -9.69 -5.48
N SER A 29 -6.59 -9.16 -4.62
CA SER A 29 -6.97 -9.77 -3.34
C SER A 29 -8.46 -9.53 -3.06
N SER A 30 -8.95 -10.01 -1.90
CA SER A 30 -10.26 -9.66 -1.32
C SER A 30 -10.21 -8.36 -0.49
N THR A 31 -9.04 -7.73 -0.38
CA THR A 31 -8.84 -6.50 0.39
C THR A 31 -9.53 -5.32 -0.29
N THR A 32 -10.10 -4.47 0.54
CA THR A 32 -10.65 -3.17 0.16
C THR A 32 -9.83 -2.06 0.80
N ILE A 33 -9.49 -1.03 0.02
CA ILE A 33 -8.78 0.14 0.49
C ILE A 33 -9.62 1.38 0.20
N GLN A 34 -9.95 2.13 1.24
CA GLN A 34 -10.64 3.41 1.13
C GLN A 34 -9.68 4.55 1.43
N ILE A 35 -9.63 5.54 0.54
CA ILE A 35 -8.92 6.80 0.75
C ILE A 35 -9.95 7.89 1.02
N ALA A 36 -9.93 8.46 2.22
CA ALA A 36 -10.70 9.66 2.53
C ALA A 36 -9.79 10.89 2.53
N GLN A 37 -10.31 11.97 1.97
CA GLN A 37 -9.62 13.25 1.90
C GLN A 37 -10.20 14.21 2.93
N ASP A 38 -9.36 15.14 3.37
CA ASP A 38 -9.78 16.35 4.05
C ASP A 38 -9.49 17.52 3.12
N HIS A 39 -10.52 18.29 2.80
CA HIS A 39 -10.51 19.25 1.70
C HIS A 39 -9.99 18.63 0.39
N VAL A 40 -8.74 18.93 0.01
CA VAL A 40 -8.11 18.47 -1.24
C VAL A 40 -6.99 17.44 -1.01
N THR A 41 -6.70 17.08 0.24
CA THR A 41 -5.56 16.24 0.59
C THR A 41 -6.02 14.88 1.10
N PRO A 42 -5.50 13.76 0.55
CA PRO A 42 -5.68 12.43 1.15
C PRO A 42 -5.20 12.43 2.60
N ARG A 43 -6.08 12.06 3.53
CA ARG A 43 -5.77 12.10 4.98
C ARG A 43 -5.98 10.79 5.69
N HIS A 44 -6.85 9.92 5.21
CA HIS A 44 -7.10 8.64 5.86
C HIS A 44 -7.05 7.52 4.85
N LEU A 45 -6.38 6.44 5.24
CA LEU A 45 -6.31 5.19 4.51
C LEU A 45 -6.90 4.12 5.41
N THR A 46 -8.01 3.54 4.97
CA THR A 46 -8.66 2.41 5.65
C THR A 46 -8.42 1.16 4.83
N ILE A 47 -7.90 0.12 5.45
CA ILE A 47 -7.71 -1.20 4.87
C ILE A 47 -8.69 -2.15 5.55
N THR A 48 -9.55 -2.80 4.77
CA THR A 48 -10.49 -3.81 5.26
C THR A 48 -10.24 -5.11 4.53
N HIS A 49 -10.10 -6.19 5.30
CA HIS A 49 -9.96 -7.55 4.78
C HIS A 49 -10.79 -8.49 5.64
N SER A 50 -11.79 -9.14 5.03
CA SER A 50 -12.81 -9.88 5.78
C SER A 50 -13.47 -8.95 6.82
N THR A 51 -13.56 -9.39 8.08
CA THR A 51 -14.12 -8.64 9.23
C THR A 51 -13.14 -7.63 9.83
N SER A 52 -11.85 -7.74 9.54
CA SER A 52 -10.84 -6.92 10.20
C SER A 52 -10.62 -5.59 9.46
N THR A 53 -10.34 -4.52 10.20
CA THR A 53 -10.14 -3.17 9.65
C THR A 53 -8.99 -2.44 10.35
N ILE A 54 -8.13 -1.81 9.55
CA ILE A 54 -7.05 -0.95 10.04
C ILE A 54 -7.19 0.44 9.42
N VAL A 55 -7.08 1.48 10.25
CA VAL A 55 -7.17 2.88 9.83
C VAL A 55 -5.86 3.60 10.11
N PHE A 56 -5.32 4.21 9.07
CA PHE A 56 -4.14 5.07 9.13
C PHE A 56 -4.49 6.51 8.80
N ARG A 57 -3.81 7.45 9.47
CA ARG A 57 -3.65 8.82 8.97
C ARG A 57 -2.54 8.84 7.93
N ILE A 58 -2.80 9.41 6.77
CA ILE A 58 -1.80 9.77 5.77
C ILE A 58 -1.17 11.09 6.21
N VAL A 59 0.08 11.00 6.66
CA VAL A 59 0.89 12.13 7.12
C VAL A 59 1.49 12.84 5.91
N ASP A 60 2.04 12.05 5.00
CA ASP A 60 2.64 12.51 3.76
C ASP A 60 2.50 11.43 2.66
N HIS A 61 2.50 11.86 1.40
CA HIS A 61 2.47 10.97 0.25
C HIS A 61 3.19 11.59 -0.94
N SER A 62 3.81 10.73 -1.76
CA SER A 62 4.32 11.14 -3.07
C SER A 62 4.04 10.06 -4.10
N ILE A 63 3.51 10.48 -5.24
CA ILE A 63 3.18 9.58 -6.36
C ILE A 63 4.35 9.69 -7.34
N LEU A 64 5.04 8.58 -7.60
CA LEU A 64 5.91 8.50 -8.76
C LEU A 64 5.06 8.15 -9.98
N GLY A 65 5.47 8.56 -11.18
CA GLY A 65 4.79 8.31 -12.44
C GLY A 65 4.52 6.81 -12.73
N ASP A 66 3.91 6.55 -13.87
CA ASP A 66 3.09 5.36 -14.14
C ASP A 66 3.63 4.03 -13.57
N ALA A 67 2.89 3.47 -12.61
CA ALA A 67 3.16 2.18 -11.99
C ALA A 67 2.88 1.07 -13.00
N GLY A 68 3.84 0.76 -13.86
CA GLY A 68 3.76 -0.32 -14.85
C GLY A 68 3.94 -1.72 -14.26
N ALA A 69 3.82 -1.90 -12.95
CA ALA A 69 4.09 -3.17 -12.30
C ALA A 69 3.26 -3.38 -11.04
N VAL A 70 2.93 -4.65 -10.77
CA VAL A 70 2.18 -5.12 -9.61
C VAL A 70 3.17 -5.59 -8.56
N ALA A 71 3.08 -5.07 -7.34
CA ALA A 71 3.87 -5.55 -6.21
C ALA A 71 3.33 -6.89 -5.72
N ASP A 72 4.19 -7.89 -5.67
CA ASP A 72 3.82 -9.26 -5.34
C ASP A 72 4.67 -9.86 -4.21
N GLU A 73 5.70 -9.17 -3.75
CA GLU A 73 6.53 -9.56 -2.60
C GLU A 73 6.40 -8.55 -1.46
N VAL A 74 6.34 -9.04 -0.21
CA VAL A 74 6.37 -8.20 1.00
C VAL A 74 7.77 -8.22 1.61
N VAL A 75 8.38 -7.06 1.75
CA VAL A 75 9.64 -6.85 2.49
C VAL A 75 9.36 -5.94 3.68
N THR A 76 9.03 -6.53 4.83
CA THR A 76 8.65 -5.78 6.03
C THR A 76 9.63 -6.00 7.18
N ARG A 77 9.82 -4.96 7.99
CA ARG A 77 10.44 -5.04 9.34
C ARG A 77 9.43 -4.73 10.45
N CYS A 78 8.14 -4.78 10.12
CA CYS A 78 7.02 -4.57 11.02
C CYS A 78 6.36 -5.93 11.26
N ASP A 79 6.82 -6.67 12.27
CA ASP A 79 6.30 -8.01 12.58
C ASP A 79 4.82 -7.95 12.95
N ASP A 80 4.40 -6.90 13.65
CA ASP A 80 3.01 -6.60 14.02
C ASP A 80 2.06 -6.49 12.82
N MET A 81 2.58 -6.04 11.66
CA MET A 81 1.82 -5.82 10.43
C MET A 81 2.07 -6.89 9.35
N LEU A 82 3.02 -7.80 9.57
CA LEU A 82 3.46 -8.78 8.57
C LEU A 82 2.30 -9.66 8.08
N PHE A 83 1.47 -10.14 9.02
CA PHE A 83 0.31 -10.97 8.70
C PHE A 83 -0.65 -10.28 7.73
N TRP A 84 -0.98 -9.01 8.00
CA TRP A 84 -1.84 -8.21 7.15
C TRP A 84 -1.23 -7.90 5.81
N MET A 85 0.05 -7.54 5.80
CA MET A 85 0.76 -7.31 4.55
C MET A 85 0.72 -8.56 3.66
N ARG A 86 0.87 -9.76 4.21
CA ARG A 86 0.73 -11.01 3.43
C ARG A 86 -0.70 -11.25 2.93
N ARG A 87 -1.74 -10.82 3.65
CA ARG A 87 -3.13 -10.90 3.17
C ARG A 87 -3.41 -9.94 2.00
N ILE A 88 -2.84 -8.74 2.05
CA ILE A 88 -2.97 -7.73 0.98
C ILE A 88 -2.13 -8.11 -0.25
N PHE A 89 -0.95 -8.67 0.00
CA PHE A 89 0.04 -9.06 -0.99
C PHE A 89 0.32 -10.57 -0.90
N PRO A 90 -0.58 -11.42 -1.44
CA PRO A 90 -0.56 -12.86 -1.22
C PRO A 90 0.63 -13.63 -1.83
N GLY A 91 1.63 -12.95 -2.38
CA GLY A 91 2.74 -13.60 -3.06
C GLY A 91 2.37 -13.99 -4.49
N SER A 92 3.23 -13.66 -5.45
CA SER A 92 3.23 -14.33 -6.76
C SER A 92 4.65 -14.83 -7.08
N ALA A 93 4.75 -15.91 -7.85
CA ALA A 93 6.04 -16.49 -8.21
C ALA A 93 6.87 -15.61 -9.17
N ARG A 94 6.31 -14.51 -9.70
CA ARG A 94 6.98 -13.62 -10.67
C ARG A 94 7.57 -12.39 -9.98
N MET A 95 8.48 -12.65 -9.04
CA MET A 95 9.13 -11.71 -8.14
C MET A 95 9.95 -10.63 -8.86
N ARG A 96 9.30 -9.51 -9.23
CA ARG A 96 10.01 -8.33 -9.75
C ARG A 96 9.65 -7.05 -9.03
N CYS A 97 8.57 -7.03 -8.26
CA CYS A 97 8.18 -5.84 -7.50
C CYS A 97 7.83 -6.21 -6.08
N CYS A 98 8.33 -5.43 -5.13
CA CYS A 98 8.05 -5.60 -3.73
C CYS A 98 7.40 -4.37 -3.14
N VAL A 99 6.59 -4.60 -2.12
CA VAL A 99 6.16 -3.57 -1.19
C VAL A 99 7.05 -3.65 0.05
N SER A 100 7.57 -2.52 0.48
CA SER A 100 8.24 -2.39 1.76
C SER A 100 7.36 -1.67 2.75
N LEU A 101 7.24 -2.25 3.95
CA LEU A 101 6.64 -1.62 5.10
C LEU A 101 7.68 -1.57 6.21
N THR A 102 8.05 -0.37 6.64
CA THR A 102 8.98 -0.17 7.76
C THR A 102 8.37 0.75 8.79
N ARG A 103 8.60 0.47 10.07
CA ARG A 103 8.16 1.31 11.17
C ARG A 103 9.36 2.02 11.75
N LYS A 104 9.24 3.33 11.91
CA LYS A 104 10.19 4.15 12.65
C LYS A 104 9.39 5.07 13.55
N ASP A 105 9.62 4.93 14.86
CA ASP A 105 8.83 5.60 15.89
C ASP A 105 7.32 5.26 15.72
N ASP A 106 6.48 6.29 15.61
CA ASP A 106 5.02 6.18 15.42
C ASP A 106 4.59 6.10 13.95
N PHE A 107 5.54 6.07 13.01
CA PHE A 107 5.25 6.18 11.58
C PHE A 107 5.57 4.89 10.82
N TYR A 108 4.65 4.51 9.95
CA TYR A 108 4.79 3.43 8.99
C TYR A 108 5.11 4.03 7.62
N PHE A 109 6.18 3.55 6.99
CA PHE A 109 6.64 3.94 5.67
C PHE A 109 6.31 2.82 4.70
N LEU A 110 5.31 3.04 3.86
CA LEU A 110 4.89 2.12 2.82
C LEU A 110 5.47 2.59 1.48
N VAL A 111 6.32 1.78 0.86
CA VAL A 111 6.99 2.14 -0.40
C VAL A 111 7.01 0.94 -1.33
N PHE A 112 6.75 1.18 -2.62
CA PHE A 112 6.78 0.12 -3.63
C PHE A 112 8.01 0.23 -4.52
N TYR A 113 8.70 -0.90 -4.69
CA TYR A 113 9.93 -1.01 -5.45
C TYR A 113 9.83 -2.08 -6.54
N ARG A 114 10.65 -1.94 -7.57
CA ARG A 114 10.97 -2.95 -8.57
C ARG A 114 12.43 -3.35 -8.44
N TYR A 115 12.70 -4.63 -8.50
CA TYR A 115 14.06 -5.15 -8.60
C TYR A 115 14.55 -5.06 -10.04
N VAL A 116 15.75 -4.50 -10.20
CA VAL A 116 16.46 -4.50 -11.48
C VAL A 116 17.44 -5.67 -11.48
N PHE A 117 17.33 -6.51 -12.50
CA PHE A 117 18.23 -7.63 -12.71
C PHE A 117 19.14 -7.37 -13.90
N ARG A 118 20.43 -7.69 -13.79
CA ARG A 118 21.39 -7.75 -14.90
C ARG A 118 22.10 -9.10 -14.87
N ASN A 119 22.14 -9.79 -16.00
CA ASN A 119 22.75 -11.13 -16.13
C ASN A 119 22.24 -12.13 -15.07
N GLY A 120 20.93 -12.13 -14.79
CA GLY A 120 20.30 -13.01 -13.80
C GLY A 120 20.57 -12.66 -12.33
N LYS A 121 21.37 -11.63 -12.04
CA LYS A 121 21.64 -11.15 -10.69
C LYS A 121 20.84 -9.89 -10.38
N ARG A 122 20.27 -9.81 -9.17
CA ARG A 122 19.67 -8.57 -8.65
C ARG A 122 20.78 -7.54 -8.44
N VAL A 123 20.65 -6.38 -9.08
CA VAL A 123 21.69 -5.34 -9.05
C VAL A 123 21.20 -4.00 -8.53
N ASP A 124 19.88 -3.75 -8.54
CA ASP A 124 19.35 -2.47 -8.07
C ASP A 124 17.88 -2.57 -7.62
N VAL A 125 17.40 -1.50 -6.97
CA VAL A 125 15.99 -1.27 -6.59
C VAL A 125 15.55 0.11 -7.06
N GLU A 126 14.40 0.17 -7.72
CA GLU A 126 13.81 1.42 -8.19
C GLU A 126 12.41 1.58 -7.60
N ARG A 127 12.05 2.80 -7.16
CA ARG A 127 10.67 3.06 -6.70
C ARG A 127 9.72 3.07 -7.90
N VAL A 128 8.60 2.35 -7.84
CA VAL A 128 7.66 2.21 -8.97
C VAL A 128 6.21 2.54 -8.61
N GLY A 129 5.98 3.19 -7.47
CA GLY A 129 4.64 3.53 -7.01
C GLY A 129 4.61 4.59 -5.90
N PRO A 130 3.44 4.76 -5.25
CA PRO A 130 3.28 5.77 -4.24
C PRO A 130 4.15 5.47 -3.02
N LYS A 131 4.77 6.48 -2.43
CA LYS A 131 5.32 6.40 -1.08
C LYS A 131 4.31 7.02 -0.14
N LEU A 132 3.95 6.30 0.92
CA LEU A 132 3.07 6.79 1.97
C LEU A 132 3.81 6.81 3.31
N ILE A 133 3.63 7.90 4.05
CA ILE A 133 3.99 7.99 5.46
C ILE A 133 2.67 7.97 6.25
N LEU A 134 2.51 6.94 7.06
CA LEU A 134 1.26 6.60 7.71
C LEU A 134 1.44 6.63 9.22
N ARG A 135 0.42 7.06 9.96
CA ARG A 135 0.34 6.89 11.42
C ARG A 135 -0.88 6.06 11.75
N LEU A 136 -0.71 5.00 12.53
CA LEU A 136 -1.82 4.14 12.95
C LEU A 136 -2.80 4.96 13.81
N LEU A 137 -4.09 4.91 13.48
CA LEU A 137 -5.16 5.54 14.25
C LEU A 137 -6.04 4.51 14.96
N ARG A 138 -6.39 3.45 14.23
CA ARG A 138 -7.30 2.42 14.73
C ARG A 138 -6.89 1.07 14.18
N ASP A 139 -6.98 0.08 15.05
CA ASP A 139 -6.61 -1.28 14.77
C ASP A 139 -7.71 -2.21 15.32
N GLU A 140 -8.62 -2.61 14.43
CA GLU A 140 -9.73 -3.52 14.72
C GLU A 140 -9.42 -4.85 14.02
N ARG A 141 -8.37 -5.50 14.50
CA ARG A 141 -8.03 -6.86 14.09
C ARG A 141 -8.88 -7.85 14.87
N HIS A 142 -9.65 -8.65 14.13
CA HIS A 142 -10.19 -9.87 14.67
C HIS A 142 -9.14 -10.94 14.43
N GLU A 143 -8.61 -11.50 15.51
CA GLU A 143 -7.82 -12.73 15.44
C GLU A 143 -8.78 -13.82 14.92
N ASP A 144 -8.77 -14.03 13.62
CA ASP A 144 -9.18 -15.32 13.09
C ASP A 144 -8.07 -16.29 13.53
N GLU A 145 -8.39 -17.17 14.47
CA GLU A 145 -7.54 -18.28 14.96
C GLU A 145 -6.79 -19.01 13.83
#